data_AF-A0A353Y8G9-F1
#
_entry.id   AF-A0A353Y8G9-F1
#
_cell.length_a   1.000
_cell.length_b   1.000
_cell.length_c   1.000
_cell.angle_alpha   90.00
_cell.angle_beta   90.00
_cell.angle_gamma   90.00
#
_symmetry.space_group_name_H-M   'P 1'
#
loop_
_entity.id
_entity.type
_entity.pdbx_description
1 polymer ?
#
loop_
_entity_poly.entity_id
_entity_poly.type
_entity_poly.pdbx_seq_one_letter_code
_entity_poly.pdbx_strand_id
1 'polypeptide(L)' 'MSNIILQTHKLTKEFKGFTAVSQVDLSVVSGSIHALIGPNGA' A
#
# COMPACT_ATOMS: atom_id res chain seq x y z
N MET A 1 13.67 -9.27 -14.89
CA MET A 1 12.48 -8.45 -14.58
C MET A 1 11.92 -8.94 -13.26
N SER A 2 11.65 -8.07 -12.30
CA SER A 2 11.00 -8.45 -11.04
C SER A 2 9.53 -8.79 -11.31
N ASN A 3 9.09 -10.00 -10.97
CA ASN A 3 7.71 -10.43 -11.11
C ASN A 3 6.85 -9.79 -10.00
N ILE A 4 6.30 -8.60 -10.25
CA ILE A 4 5.44 -7.90 -9.29
C ILE A 4 4.03 -8.50 -9.34
N ILE A 5 3.50 -8.90 -8.19
CA ILE A 5 2.19 -9.56 -8.06
C ILE A 5 1.12 -8.65 -7.45
N LEU A 6 1.53 -7.58 -6.76
CA LEU A 6 0.64 -6.54 -6.24
C LEU A 6 1.35 -5.20 -6.43
N GLN A 7 0.63 -4.22 -6.98
CA GLN A 7 1.15 -2.87 -7.12
C GLN A 7 0.06 -1.84 -6.88
N THR A 8 0.42 -0.73 -6.23
CA THR A 8 -0.39 0.48 -6.17
C THR A 8 0.41 1.64 -6.76
N HIS A 9 -0.30 2.57 -7.40
CA HIS A 9 0.26 3.83 -7.90
C HIS A 9 -0.53 4.97 -7.30
N LYS A 10 0.11 5.75 -6.42
CA LYS A 10 -0.48 6.89 -5.67
C LYS A 10 -1.86 6.57 -5.09
N LEU A 11 -2.01 5.38 -4.48
CA LEU A 11 -3.29 4.96 -3.92
C LEU A 11 -3.74 5.95 -2.84
N THR A 12 -4.94 6.48 -3.02
CA THR A 12 -5.60 7.34 -2.03
C THR A 12 -6.94 6.71 -1.66
N LYS A 13 -7.23 6.63 -0.36
CA LYS A 13 -8.49 6.13 0.17
C LYS A 13 -9.08 7.14 1.14
N GLU A 14 -10.28 7.59 0.83
CA GLU A 14 -11.03 8.54 1.63
C GLU A 14 -12.34 7.93 2.17
N PHE A 15 -12.72 8.36 3.37
CA PHE A 15 -13.97 8.00 4.04
C PHE A 15 -14.59 9.26 4.64
N LYS A 16 -15.73 9.73 4.12
CA LYS A 16 -16.51 10.85 4.68
C LYS A 16 -15.64 12.07 5.11
N GLY A 17 -14.71 12.49 4.24
CA GLY A 17 -13.82 13.63 4.50
C GLY A 17 -12.53 13.29 5.27
N PHE A 18 -12.35 12.05 5.70
CA PHE A 18 -11.10 11.55 6.29
C PHE A 18 -10.27 10.79 5.25
N THR A 19 -9.04 11.23 5.01
CA THR A 19 -8.09 10.52 4.13
C THR A 19 -7.35 9.46 4.95
N ALA A 20 -7.72 8.19 4.78
CA ALA A 20 -7.11 7.07 5.48
C ALA A 20 -5.80 6.60 4.83
N VAL A 21 -5.71 6.69 3.50
CA VAL A 21 -4.49 6.38 2.74
C VAL A 21 -4.25 7.54 1.78
N SER A 22 -3.03 8.08 1.71
CA SER A 22 -2.72 9.24 0.87
C SER A 22 -1.51 8.95 -0.02
N GLN A 23 -1.76 8.89 -1.34
CA GLN A 23 -0.74 8.73 -2.39
C GLN A 23 0.29 7.61 -2.13
N VAL A 24 -0.16 6.43 -1.70
CA VAL A 24 0.74 5.32 -1.38
C VAL A 24 1.10 4.51 -2.63
N ASP A 25 2.41 4.40 -2.86
CA ASP A 25 3.03 3.48 -3.80
C ASP A 25 3.52 2.22 -3.05
N LEU A 26 3.06 1.04 -3.48
CA LEU A 26 3.46 -0.26 -2.94
C LEU A 26 3.74 -1.20 -4.10
N SER A 27 4.77 -2.03 -3.99
CA SER A 27 5.05 -3.09 -4.96
C SER A 27 5.48 -4.35 -4.19
N VAL A 28 4.80 -5.46 -4.43
CA VAL A 28 5.12 -6.76 -3.82
C VAL A 28 5.59 -7.71 -4.91
N VAL A 29 6.77 -8.27 -4.73
CA VAL A 29 7.38 -9.23 -5.66
C VAL A 29 6.92 -10.65 -5.33
N SER A 30 6.69 -11.46 -6.35
CA SER A 30 6.35 -12.87 -6.20
C SER A 30 7.39 -13.62 -5.34
N GLY A 31 6.92 -14.44 -4.40
CA GLY A 31 7.77 -15.23 -3.50
C GLY A 31 8.40 -14.43 -2.35
N SER A 32 8.13 -13.13 -2.23
CA SER A 32 8.62 -12.32 -1.12
C SER A 32 7.61 -12.24 0.04
N ILE A 33 8.11 -12.09 1.26
CA ILE A 33 7.31 -11.76 2.44
C ILE A 33 7.54 -10.27 2.73
N HIS A 34 6.49 -9.46 2.59
CA HIS A 34 6.50 -8.04 2.91
C HIS A 34 5.75 -7.80 4.22
N ALA A 35 6.42 -7.21 5.21
CA ALA A 35 5.79 -6.74 6.44
C ALA A 35 5.43 -5.26 6.29
N LEU A 36 4.17 -4.92 6.56
CA LEU A 36 3.71 -3.54 6.71
C LEU A 36 3.36 -3.34 8.19
N ILE A 37 3.95 -2.33 8.82
CA ILE A 37 3.76 -2.03 10.24
C ILE A 37 3.35 -0.57 10.42
N GLY A 38 2.58 -0.31 11.47
CA GLY A 38 2.16 1.03 11.84
C GLY A 38 1.46 1.06 13.19
N PRO A 39 1.36 2.23 13.83
CA PRO A 39 0.57 2.41 15.05
C PRO A 39 -0.94 2.23 14.77
N ASN A 40 -1.75 2.15 15.83
CA ASN A 40 -3.21 2.07 15.68
C ASN A 40 -3.74 3.26 14.86
N GLY A 41 -4.43 2.94 13.75
CA GLY A 41 -5.00 3.93 12.83
C GLY A 41 -4.12 4.29 11.62
N ALA A 42 -2.98 3.62 11.43
CA ALA A 42 -2.16 3.69 10.22
C ALA A 42 -2.65 2.75 9.10
#